data_AF-A0A9P4JZ17-F1
#
_entry.id   AF-A0A9P4JZ17-F1
#
_cell.length_a   1.000
_cell.length_b   1.000
_cell.length_c   1.000
_cell.angle_alpha   90.00
_cell.angle_beta   90.00
_cell.angle_gamma   90.00
#
_symmetry.space_group_name_H-M   'P 1'
#
loop_
_entity.id
_entity.type
_entity.pdbx_description
1 polymer ?
#
loop_
_entity_poly.entity_id
_entity_poly.type
_entity_poly.pdbx_seq_one_letter_code
_entity_poly.pdbx_strand_id
1 'polypeptide(L)'
;MNMTPSVHSTANFMHWHRYYVWAYETALRTECDYKGYQPYWNWGKYEDLPASPIFNGDEWSMGGNGEAVSHKGGMIFAGGKQIPPGPGGGCVKTGPFANLTIHLGPVMGTMDPALNISANPSRDGFGDNPRCLRRDVNNYFTSQFLRPIDLSSHITSNANISRFQDTLQMDQGTKANIHGAGHFSIWGDPGGDVYVSPGEPVFWLHHGQLDRHWWMWANYLENEVKSRTSQYEGGTSWMNPNSARGKPTDPQWLDVVAPAGTNGMAANQLFSTTAGPFCYVYQ
;
A
#
# COMPACT_ATOMS: atom_id res chain seq x y z
N MET A 1 3.11 4.53 -10.68
CA MET A 1 4.33 4.95 -11.39
C MET A 1 4.49 6.47 -11.47
N ASN A 2 3.74 7.19 -12.32
CA ASN A 2 3.94 8.63 -12.56
C ASN A 2 3.98 9.47 -11.27
N MET A 3 2.98 9.28 -10.40
CA MET A 3 2.83 10.08 -9.18
C MET A 3 3.69 9.60 -8.01
N THR A 4 4.34 8.43 -8.10
CA THR A 4 5.03 7.78 -6.97
C THR A 4 5.94 8.73 -6.19
N PRO A 5 6.78 9.58 -6.83
CA PRO A 5 7.66 10.50 -6.11
C PRO A 5 7.00 11.65 -5.36
N SER A 6 5.72 11.91 -5.63
CA SER A 6 4.94 13.03 -5.09
C SER A 6 3.82 12.59 -4.14
N VAL A 7 3.69 11.28 -3.88
CA VAL A 7 2.60 10.71 -3.06
C VAL A 7 3.10 9.76 -1.97
N HIS A 8 4.40 9.51 -1.88
CA HIS A 8 5.06 8.78 -0.78
C HIS A 8 5.95 9.74 -0.01
N SER A 9 6.14 9.53 1.30
CA SER A 9 6.97 10.39 2.17
C SER A 9 6.71 11.89 1.98
N THR A 10 5.45 12.24 1.79
CA THR A 10 4.95 13.57 1.40
C THR A 10 3.71 13.91 2.21
N ALA A 11 3.35 15.20 2.24
CA ALA A 11 2.24 15.70 3.04
C ALA A 11 0.88 15.11 2.65
N ASN A 12 0.71 14.76 1.38
CA ASN A 12 -0.52 14.18 0.87
C ASN A 12 -0.57 12.65 0.98
N PHE A 13 0.48 11.94 1.44
CA PHE A 13 0.52 10.47 1.37
C PHE A 13 -0.77 9.80 1.85
N MET A 14 -1.23 10.14 3.05
CA MET A 14 -2.46 9.57 3.62
C MET A 14 -3.71 9.94 2.81
N HIS A 15 -3.80 11.21 2.42
CA HIS A 15 -4.94 11.79 1.71
C HIS A 15 -5.08 11.26 0.28
N TRP A 16 -3.95 11.18 -0.43
CA TRP A 16 -3.87 10.70 -1.80
C TRP A 16 -4.19 9.21 -1.87
N HIS A 17 -3.66 8.39 -0.96
CA HIS A 17 -3.96 6.95 -0.95
C HIS A 17 -5.40 6.65 -0.53
N ARG A 18 -5.97 7.42 0.41
CA ARG A 18 -7.42 7.36 0.67
C ARG A 18 -8.23 7.61 -0.59
N TYR A 19 -7.90 8.68 -1.32
CA TYR A 19 -8.57 9.03 -2.55
C TYR A 19 -8.38 7.97 -3.64
N TYR A 20 -7.19 7.38 -3.75
CA TYR A 20 -6.88 6.34 -4.71
C TYR A 20 -7.66 5.06 -4.47
N VAL A 21 -7.78 4.63 -3.21
CA VAL A 21 -8.60 3.48 -2.82
C VAL A 21 -10.09 3.75 -3.08
N TRP A 22 -10.59 4.95 -2.77
CA TRP A 22 -11.97 5.32 -3.06
C TRP A 22 -12.26 5.38 -4.58
N ALA A 23 -11.30 5.86 -5.38
CA ALA A 23 -11.42 5.85 -6.84
C ALA A 23 -11.50 4.43 -7.39
N TYR A 24 -10.69 3.51 -6.87
CA TYR A 24 -10.75 2.09 -7.21
C TYR A 24 -12.09 1.46 -6.84
N GLU A 25 -12.58 1.68 -5.61
CA GLU A 25 -13.91 1.23 -5.20
C GLU A 25 -15.01 1.81 -6.11
N THR A 26 -14.92 3.10 -6.45
CA THR A 26 -15.86 3.76 -7.34
C THR A 26 -15.90 3.05 -8.69
N ALA A 27 -14.74 2.81 -9.32
CA ALA A 27 -14.65 2.08 -10.59
C ALA A 27 -15.27 0.67 -10.48
N LEU A 28 -14.97 -0.10 -9.43
CA LEU A 28 -15.59 -1.41 -9.22
C LEU A 28 -17.12 -1.33 -9.19
N ARG A 29 -17.68 -0.30 -8.53
CA ARG A 29 -19.12 -0.15 -8.35
C ARG A 29 -19.82 0.40 -9.61
N THR A 30 -19.17 1.32 -10.33
CA THR A 30 -19.78 2.00 -11.48
C THR A 30 -19.51 1.32 -12.81
N GLU A 31 -18.43 0.54 -12.93
CA GLU A 31 -18.00 -0.09 -14.18
C GLU A 31 -18.10 -1.62 -14.13
N CYS A 32 -17.97 -2.23 -12.95
CA CYS A 32 -17.92 -3.69 -12.77
C CYS A 32 -19.12 -4.26 -12.00
N ASP A 33 -20.18 -3.47 -11.78
CA ASP A 33 -21.40 -3.86 -11.06
C ASP A 33 -21.18 -4.36 -9.61
N TYR A 34 -20.03 -4.01 -8.99
CA TYR A 34 -19.75 -4.41 -7.60
C TYR A 34 -20.74 -3.76 -6.64
N LYS A 35 -21.40 -4.56 -5.80
CA LYS A 35 -22.38 -4.08 -4.81
C LYS A 35 -21.82 -3.98 -3.39
N GLY A 36 -20.64 -4.55 -3.17
CA GLY A 36 -19.96 -4.51 -1.88
C GLY A 36 -19.31 -3.17 -1.59
N TYR A 37 -18.38 -3.21 -0.65
CA TYR A 37 -17.56 -2.09 -0.22
C TYR A 37 -16.10 -2.51 -0.14
N GLN A 38 -15.19 -1.54 -0.18
CA GLN A 38 -13.76 -1.80 -0.14
C GLN A 38 -13.34 -2.64 1.09
N PRO A 39 -12.83 -3.87 0.90
CA PRO A 39 -12.30 -4.67 2.01
C PRO A 39 -10.91 -4.16 2.44
N TYR A 40 -10.52 -4.52 3.67
CA TYR A 40 -9.19 -4.23 4.21
C TYR A 40 -8.54 -5.49 4.79
N TRP A 41 -7.21 -5.54 4.77
CA TRP A 41 -6.42 -6.60 5.39
C TRP A 41 -5.97 -6.19 6.79
N ASN A 42 -6.63 -6.70 7.83
CA ASN A 42 -6.15 -6.53 9.21
C ASN A 42 -4.82 -7.28 9.42
N TRP A 43 -3.70 -6.55 9.37
CA TRP A 43 -2.35 -7.13 9.41
C TRP A 43 -2.10 -8.03 10.62
N GLY A 44 -2.62 -7.65 11.79
CA GLY A 44 -2.39 -8.37 13.04
C GLY A 44 -3.36 -9.51 13.31
N LYS A 45 -4.26 -9.84 12.36
CA LYS A 45 -5.33 -10.84 12.58
C LYS A 45 -4.87 -12.28 12.36
N TYR A 46 -3.99 -12.52 11.38
CA TYR A 46 -3.59 -13.87 10.98
C TYR A 46 -2.14 -14.11 11.35
N GLU A 47 -1.90 -15.09 12.23
CA GLU A 47 -0.54 -15.51 12.61
C GLU A 47 0.16 -16.21 11.45
N ASP A 48 -0.58 -17.02 10.70
CA ASP A 48 -0.12 -17.66 9.47
C ASP A 48 -0.76 -16.98 8.25
N LEU A 49 -0.06 -16.00 7.69
CA LEU A 49 -0.49 -15.20 6.54
C LEU A 49 -0.65 -16.04 5.27
N PRO A 50 0.30 -16.92 4.88
CA PRO A 50 0.12 -17.85 3.76
C PRO A 50 -1.15 -18.71 3.84
N ALA A 51 -1.56 -19.13 5.05
CA ALA A 51 -2.77 -19.91 5.25
C ALA A 51 -4.05 -19.06 5.46
N SER A 52 -3.92 -17.73 5.48
CA SER A 52 -5.05 -16.83 5.73
C SER A 52 -6.10 -16.90 4.59
N PRO A 53 -7.37 -16.52 4.85
CA PRO A 53 -8.37 -16.39 3.80
C PRO A 53 -8.01 -15.43 2.66
N ILE A 54 -6.97 -14.61 2.83
CA ILE A 54 -6.47 -13.71 1.78
C ILE A 54 -5.57 -14.48 0.80
N PHE A 55 -4.81 -15.47 1.27
CA PHE A 55 -3.72 -16.12 0.54
C PHE A 55 -3.80 -17.65 0.43
N ASN A 56 -4.85 -18.28 0.96
CA ASN A 56 -5.00 -19.73 0.93
C ASN A 56 -5.20 -20.31 -0.50
N GLY A 57 -5.42 -19.46 -1.51
CA GLY A 57 -5.53 -19.84 -2.91
C GLY A 57 -6.85 -20.47 -3.32
N ASP A 58 -7.88 -20.44 -2.46
CA ASP A 58 -9.22 -20.84 -2.83
C ASP A 58 -9.92 -19.79 -3.72
N GLU A 59 -11.16 -20.08 -4.13
CA GLU A 59 -11.96 -19.23 -5.01
C GLU A 59 -12.42 -17.89 -4.37
N TRP A 60 -12.31 -17.75 -3.04
CA TRP A 60 -12.70 -16.56 -2.27
C TRP A 60 -11.50 -15.71 -1.84
N SER A 61 -10.28 -16.22 -2.04
CA SER A 61 -9.03 -15.56 -1.74
C SER A 61 -8.64 -14.50 -2.78
N MET A 62 -7.57 -13.76 -2.47
CA MET A 62 -6.89 -12.91 -3.44
C MET A 62 -5.84 -13.68 -4.24
N GLY A 63 -6.01 -15.00 -4.40
CA GLY A 63 -5.02 -15.90 -4.97
C GLY A 63 -4.09 -16.50 -3.92
N GLY A 64 -3.31 -17.50 -4.33
CA GLY A 64 -2.36 -18.18 -3.45
C GLY A 64 -1.06 -17.40 -3.20
N ASN A 65 -0.12 -18.06 -2.53
CA ASN A 65 1.29 -17.70 -2.62
C ASN A 65 1.86 -18.04 -4.02
N GLY A 66 3.04 -17.52 -4.34
CA GLY A 66 3.80 -17.95 -5.50
C GLY A 66 4.33 -19.37 -5.33
N GLU A 67 4.57 -20.07 -6.45
CA GLU A 67 5.30 -21.34 -6.44
C GLU A 67 6.64 -21.18 -5.68
N ALA A 68 7.02 -22.21 -4.93
CA ALA A 68 8.27 -22.19 -4.19
C ALA A 68 9.46 -22.15 -5.15
N VAL A 69 10.33 -21.15 -4.99
CA VAL A 69 11.59 -21.03 -5.72
C VAL A 69 12.70 -20.76 -4.70
N SER A 70 13.88 -21.34 -4.91
CA SER A 70 15.03 -21.05 -4.03
C SER A 70 15.61 -19.68 -4.37
N HIS A 71 15.73 -18.79 -3.38
CA HIS A 71 16.38 -17.48 -3.50
C HIS A 71 16.93 -17.02 -2.15
N LYS A 72 17.73 -15.93 -2.14
CA LYS A 72 18.43 -15.41 -0.96
C LYS A 72 17.69 -14.28 -0.23
N GLY A 73 16.43 -14.06 -0.60
CA GLY A 73 15.69 -12.88 -0.19
C GLY A 73 16.04 -11.64 -1.02
N GLY A 74 15.65 -10.47 -0.54
CA GLY A 74 15.79 -9.20 -1.26
C GLY A 74 16.31 -8.08 -0.38
N MET A 75 16.38 -6.88 -0.95
CA MET A 75 16.86 -5.70 -0.24
C MET A 75 15.88 -4.55 -0.37
N ILE A 76 15.54 -3.91 0.76
CA ILE A 76 14.80 -2.66 0.76
C ILE A 76 15.79 -1.53 0.47
N PHE A 77 15.62 -0.82 -0.65
CA PHE A 77 16.47 0.31 -1.02
C PHE A 77 16.47 1.43 0.04
N ALA A 78 15.33 1.65 0.71
CA ALA A 78 15.23 2.55 1.86
C ALA A 78 15.60 1.82 3.16
N GLY A 79 16.80 2.06 3.68
CA GLY A 79 17.23 1.58 5.00
C GLY A 79 18.06 0.30 5.01
N GLY A 80 18.35 -0.31 3.86
CA GLY A 80 19.31 -1.40 3.74
C GLY A 80 18.93 -2.68 4.48
N LYS A 81 17.66 -2.86 4.83
CA LYS A 81 17.18 -4.08 5.48
C LYS A 81 16.97 -5.19 4.45
N GLN A 82 17.47 -6.36 4.81
CA GLN A 82 17.24 -7.57 4.04
C GLN A 82 15.80 -8.04 4.25
N ILE A 83 15.13 -8.35 3.15
CA ILE A 83 13.86 -9.08 3.13
C ILE A 83 14.25 -10.56 3.13
N PRO A 84 13.94 -11.33 4.19
CA PRO A 84 14.28 -12.75 4.19
C PRO A 84 13.47 -13.50 3.12
N PRO A 85 14.02 -14.59 2.56
CA PRO A 85 13.25 -15.43 1.65
C PRO A 85 12.07 -16.07 2.40
N GLY A 86 10.89 -15.99 1.80
CA GLY A 86 9.71 -16.72 2.22
C GLY A 86 9.58 -18.08 1.50
N PRO A 87 8.40 -18.71 1.60
CA PRO A 87 8.13 -20.02 1.00
C PRO A 87 7.74 -19.98 -0.49
N GLY A 88 7.66 -18.79 -1.11
CA GLY A 88 7.24 -18.59 -2.49
C GLY A 88 8.36 -18.10 -3.41
N GLY A 89 8.12 -16.97 -4.09
CA GLY A 89 9.03 -16.30 -5.03
C GLY A 89 8.68 -16.53 -6.51
N GLY A 90 7.96 -17.61 -6.81
CA GLY A 90 7.45 -17.97 -8.13
C GLY A 90 6.15 -17.26 -8.53
N CYS A 91 5.57 -17.71 -9.64
CA CYS A 91 4.26 -17.24 -10.09
C CYS A 91 3.15 -17.74 -9.17
N VAL A 92 2.10 -16.95 -8.96
CA VAL A 92 0.85 -17.39 -8.36
C VAL A 92 0.13 -18.34 -9.33
N LYS A 93 -0.30 -19.51 -8.86
CA LYS A 93 -0.95 -20.55 -9.68
C LYS A 93 -2.36 -20.95 -9.22
N THR A 94 -2.82 -20.42 -8.10
CA THR A 94 -4.12 -20.78 -7.49
C THR A 94 -4.95 -19.54 -7.18
N GLY A 95 -6.26 -19.74 -7.07
CA GLY A 95 -7.27 -18.71 -6.82
C GLY A 95 -7.56 -17.79 -8.02
N PRO A 96 -8.40 -16.75 -7.83
CA PRO A 96 -8.96 -15.95 -8.92
C PRO A 96 -7.93 -15.21 -9.78
N PHE A 97 -6.72 -14.97 -9.24
CA PHE A 97 -5.67 -14.20 -9.88
C PHE A 97 -4.52 -15.07 -10.45
N ALA A 98 -4.68 -16.40 -10.50
CA ALA A 98 -3.65 -17.32 -11.03
C ALA A 98 -3.20 -17.01 -12.48
N ASN A 99 -4.11 -16.47 -13.29
CA ASN A 99 -3.86 -16.10 -14.68
C ASN A 99 -3.70 -14.58 -14.89
N LEU A 100 -3.53 -13.81 -13.81
CA LEU A 100 -3.30 -12.38 -13.92
C LEU A 100 -1.97 -12.12 -14.63
N THR A 101 -2.04 -11.34 -15.72
CA THR A 101 -0.87 -10.88 -16.46
C THR A 101 -0.53 -9.46 -16.03
N ILE A 102 0.70 -9.27 -15.55
CA ILE A 102 1.28 -7.98 -15.19
C ILE A 102 1.93 -7.40 -16.44
N HIS A 103 1.51 -6.21 -16.86
CA HIS A 103 2.00 -5.57 -18.08
C HIS A 103 3.03 -4.46 -17.81
N LEU A 104 2.93 -3.77 -16.67
CA LEU A 104 3.77 -2.61 -16.36
C LEU A 104 4.93 -2.97 -15.44
N GLY A 105 5.95 -2.13 -15.40
CA GLY A 105 7.17 -2.37 -14.62
C GLY A 105 7.95 -3.61 -15.07
N PRO A 106 8.90 -4.10 -14.25
CA PRO A 106 9.34 -3.50 -13.00
C PRO A 106 10.08 -2.17 -13.23
N VAL A 107 10.15 -1.33 -12.19
CA VAL A 107 10.91 -0.07 -12.14
C VAL A 107 11.96 -0.15 -11.03
N MET A 108 11.55 -0.54 -9.83
CA MET A 108 12.39 -0.67 -8.64
C MET A 108 12.05 -1.98 -7.91
N GLY A 109 12.12 -3.09 -8.65
CA GLY A 109 11.91 -4.43 -8.09
C GLY A 109 12.91 -4.76 -6.98
N THR A 110 12.43 -5.35 -5.90
CA THR A 110 13.25 -5.74 -4.73
C THR A 110 13.51 -7.24 -4.63
N MET A 111 12.85 -8.04 -5.48
CA MET A 111 13.02 -9.50 -5.58
C MET A 111 14.46 -9.87 -5.94
N ASP A 112 14.89 -11.06 -5.50
CA ASP A 112 16.24 -11.58 -5.79
C ASP A 112 16.52 -11.56 -7.30
N PRO A 113 17.57 -10.87 -7.77
CA PRO A 113 17.95 -10.86 -9.19
C PRO A 113 18.15 -12.27 -9.77
N ALA A 114 18.49 -13.28 -8.95
CA ALA A 114 18.61 -14.66 -9.37
C ALA A 114 17.30 -15.26 -9.92
N LEU A 115 16.15 -14.65 -9.63
CA LEU A 115 14.84 -15.05 -10.16
C LEU A 115 14.63 -14.63 -11.62
N ASN A 116 15.57 -13.87 -12.22
CA ASN A 116 15.58 -13.49 -13.63
C ASN A 116 14.25 -12.88 -14.12
N ILE A 117 13.64 -12.03 -13.30
CA ILE A 117 12.45 -11.26 -13.67
C ILE A 117 12.85 -10.29 -14.79
N SER A 118 12.16 -10.38 -15.93
CA SER A 118 12.45 -9.56 -17.11
C SER A 118 12.32 -8.07 -16.81
N ALA A 119 13.37 -7.30 -17.10
CA ALA A 119 13.34 -5.85 -17.03
C ALA A 119 12.33 -5.29 -18.04
N ASN A 120 11.70 -4.16 -17.70
CA ASN A 120 10.80 -3.48 -18.63
C ASN A 120 11.59 -2.95 -19.85
N PRO A 121 11.05 -3.05 -21.09
CA PRO A 121 11.70 -2.48 -22.28
C PRO A 121 11.82 -0.95 -22.22
N SER A 122 11.00 -0.27 -21.43
CA SER A 122 11.11 1.15 -21.12
C SER A 122 11.62 1.38 -19.71
N ARG A 123 12.60 2.29 -19.55
CA ARG A 123 13.21 2.59 -18.24
C ARG A 123 12.25 3.20 -17.23
N ASP A 124 11.19 3.84 -17.71
CA ASP A 124 10.13 4.43 -16.87
C ASP A 124 9.05 3.43 -16.46
N GLY A 125 9.14 2.17 -16.92
CA GLY A 125 8.21 1.09 -16.58
C GLY A 125 6.91 1.08 -17.38
N PHE A 126 6.72 1.99 -18.35
CA PHE A 126 5.49 2.09 -19.14
C PHE A 126 5.45 1.18 -20.38
N GLY A 127 6.57 0.52 -20.72
CA GLY A 127 6.59 -0.44 -21.82
C GLY A 127 5.78 -1.69 -21.47
N ASP A 128 5.12 -2.28 -22.46
CA ASP A 128 4.43 -3.56 -22.27
C ASP A 128 5.44 -4.67 -21.97
N ASN A 129 5.29 -5.31 -20.81
CA ASN A 129 6.18 -6.34 -20.27
C ASN A 129 5.36 -7.47 -19.62
N PRO A 130 4.62 -8.26 -20.42
CA PRO A 130 3.69 -9.27 -19.93
C PRO A 130 4.42 -10.37 -19.16
N ARG A 131 4.02 -10.59 -17.91
CA ARG A 131 4.54 -11.66 -17.03
C ARG A 131 3.52 -12.05 -15.98
N CYS A 132 3.73 -13.18 -15.31
CA CYS A 132 2.84 -13.64 -14.25
C CYS A 132 2.91 -12.74 -13.01
N LEU A 133 1.84 -12.71 -12.24
CA LEU A 133 1.89 -12.25 -10.86
C LEU A 133 2.80 -13.18 -10.03
N ARG A 134 3.74 -12.61 -9.27
CA ARG A 134 4.61 -13.36 -8.34
C ARG A 134 4.40 -12.90 -6.92
N ARG A 135 4.48 -13.82 -5.96
CA ARG A 135 4.40 -13.52 -4.52
C ARG A 135 5.40 -14.35 -3.74
N ASP A 136 5.82 -13.80 -2.61
CA ASP A 136 6.57 -14.52 -1.59
C ASP A 136 5.98 -14.19 -0.22
N VAL A 137 4.73 -14.61 -0.04
CA VAL A 137 3.92 -14.31 1.14
C VAL A 137 4.59 -14.92 2.37
N ASN A 138 4.89 -14.08 3.36
CA ASN A 138 5.69 -14.48 4.51
C ASN A 138 5.21 -13.83 5.82
N ASN A 139 5.48 -14.54 6.92
CA ASN A 139 5.10 -14.12 8.27
C ASN A 139 6.16 -13.23 8.95
N TYR A 140 7.29 -12.93 8.29
CA TYR A 140 8.41 -12.25 8.94
C TYR A 140 8.01 -10.87 9.45
N PHE A 141 7.34 -10.06 8.62
CA PHE A 141 6.94 -8.71 9.04
C PHE A 141 5.69 -8.69 9.90
N THR A 142 4.68 -9.52 9.59
CA THR A 142 3.45 -9.58 10.39
C THR A 142 3.72 -10.00 11.83
N SER A 143 4.60 -10.97 12.04
CA SER A 143 4.93 -11.50 13.38
C SER A 143 5.80 -10.58 14.24
N GLN A 144 6.45 -9.57 13.65
CA GLN A 144 7.43 -8.73 14.37
C GLN A 144 7.05 -7.25 14.44
N PHE A 145 6.38 -6.74 13.41
CA PHE A 145 6.17 -5.30 13.25
C PHE A 145 4.69 -4.91 13.07
N LEU A 146 3.82 -5.87 12.75
CA LEU A 146 2.39 -5.63 12.53
C LEU A 146 1.49 -6.35 13.55
N ARG A 147 2.04 -6.71 14.72
CA ARG A 147 1.23 -7.32 15.78
C ARG A 147 0.25 -6.30 16.35
N PRO A 148 -0.90 -6.73 16.90
CA PRO A 148 -1.87 -5.81 17.51
C PRO A 148 -1.27 -4.83 18.54
N ILE A 149 -0.28 -5.27 19.33
CA ILE A 149 0.42 -4.41 20.29
C ILE A 149 1.24 -3.30 19.60
N ASP A 150 1.90 -3.60 18.49
CA ASP A 150 2.70 -2.62 17.74
C ASP A 150 1.78 -1.60 17.06
N LEU A 151 0.67 -2.08 16.47
CA LEU A 151 -0.33 -1.22 15.82
C LEU A 151 -1.02 -0.30 16.83
N SER A 152 -1.44 -0.82 17.98
CA SER A 152 -2.04 -0.01 19.05
C SER A 152 -1.03 1.02 19.56
N SER A 153 0.22 0.61 19.80
CA SER A 153 1.28 1.53 20.25
C SER A 153 1.53 2.64 19.23
N HIS A 154 1.52 2.33 17.93
CA HIS A 154 1.67 3.33 16.87
C HIS A 154 0.54 4.37 16.87
N ILE A 155 -0.71 3.93 17.12
CA ILE A 155 -1.86 4.84 17.23
C ILE A 155 -1.70 5.74 18.45
N THR A 156 -1.41 5.16 19.62
CA THR A 156 -1.49 5.92 20.89
C THR A 156 -0.25 6.74 21.22
N SER A 157 0.90 6.49 20.57
CA SER A 157 2.17 7.19 20.85
C SER A 157 2.47 8.36 19.91
N ASN A 158 1.69 8.55 18.85
CA ASN A 158 1.88 9.61 17.87
C ASN A 158 0.89 10.77 18.12
N ALA A 159 1.41 11.92 18.56
CA ALA A 159 0.60 13.09 18.90
C ALA A 159 0.20 13.96 17.69
N ASN A 160 0.92 13.84 16.57
CA ASN A 160 0.67 14.61 15.34
C ASN A 160 0.87 13.76 14.09
N ILE A 161 0.31 14.22 12.98
CA ILE A 161 0.29 13.51 11.70
C ILE A 161 1.69 13.35 11.11
N SER A 162 2.57 14.33 11.34
CA SER A 162 3.96 14.31 10.86
C SER A 162 4.70 13.10 11.40
N ARG A 163 4.71 12.92 12.73
CA ARG A 163 5.33 11.72 13.32
C ARG A 163 4.59 10.44 12.95
N PHE A 164 3.25 10.46 12.94
CA PHE A 164 2.43 9.30 12.58
C PHE A 164 2.76 8.77 11.18
N GLN A 165 2.77 9.64 10.17
CA GLN A 165 3.03 9.23 8.78
C GLN A 165 4.51 8.89 8.55
N ASP A 166 5.43 9.54 9.26
CA ASP A 166 6.86 9.26 9.16
C ASP A 166 7.18 7.88 9.70
N THR A 167 6.68 7.52 10.90
CA THR A 167 6.89 6.18 11.45
C THR A 167 6.10 5.09 10.72
N LEU A 168 5.05 5.47 9.99
CA LEU A 168 4.32 4.57 9.12
C LEU A 168 5.10 4.21 7.84
N GLN A 169 5.94 5.12 7.31
CA GLN A 169 6.61 4.98 6.01
C GLN A 169 8.14 4.86 6.09
N MET A 170 8.74 5.20 7.23
CA MET A 170 10.19 5.19 7.44
C MET A 170 10.59 4.35 8.64
N ASP A 171 11.59 3.50 8.43
CA ASP A 171 12.12 2.61 9.44
C ASP A 171 12.66 3.37 10.65
N GLN A 172 12.43 2.80 11.84
CA GLN A 172 12.84 3.37 13.12
C GLN A 172 13.90 2.48 13.75
N GLY A 173 15.17 2.71 13.37
CA GLY A 173 16.28 1.84 13.74
C GLY A 173 16.03 0.41 13.28
N THR A 174 15.94 -0.52 14.24
CA THR A 174 15.68 -1.94 13.93
C THR A 174 14.23 -2.22 13.55
N LYS A 175 13.27 -1.35 13.85
CA LYS A 175 11.85 -1.56 13.52
C LYS A 175 11.56 -1.22 12.07
N ALA A 176 10.94 -2.14 11.34
CA ALA A 176 10.41 -1.86 10.00
C ALA A 176 9.19 -0.94 10.10
N ASN A 177 9.01 -0.07 9.11
CA ASN A 177 7.82 0.77 8.99
C ASN A 177 6.57 -0.05 8.62
N ILE A 178 5.40 0.36 9.09
CA ILE A 178 4.14 -0.40 8.96
C ILE A 178 3.70 -0.55 7.50
N HIS A 179 3.83 0.51 6.70
CA HIS A 179 3.46 0.52 5.29
C HIS A 179 4.30 -0.48 4.49
N GLY A 180 5.61 -0.36 4.57
CA GLY A 180 6.56 -1.27 3.93
C GLY A 180 6.43 -2.70 4.44
N ALA A 181 6.28 -2.90 5.75
CA ALA A 181 6.05 -4.21 6.34
C ALA A 181 4.82 -4.92 5.73
N GLY A 182 3.74 -4.20 5.44
CA GLY A 182 2.58 -4.77 4.77
C GLY A 182 2.87 -5.18 3.33
N HIS A 183 3.50 -4.30 2.52
CA HIS A 183 3.92 -4.64 1.16
C HIS A 183 4.88 -5.84 1.12
N PHE A 184 5.91 -5.85 1.96
CA PHE A 184 6.95 -6.89 1.99
C PHE A 184 6.52 -8.19 2.68
N SER A 185 5.35 -8.23 3.33
CA SER A 185 4.72 -9.49 3.75
C SER A 185 4.01 -10.23 2.62
N ILE A 186 3.68 -9.54 1.52
CA ILE A 186 3.16 -10.13 0.27
C ILE A 186 4.34 -10.37 -0.69
N TRP A 187 5.15 -9.31 -0.82
CA TRP A 187 6.33 -9.19 -1.65
C TRP A 187 6.10 -9.64 -3.09
N GLY A 188 7.14 -10.12 -3.78
CA GLY A 188 7.01 -10.56 -5.16
C GLY A 188 7.04 -9.43 -6.18
N ASP A 189 6.43 -9.70 -7.34
CA ASP A 189 6.37 -8.78 -8.49
C ASP A 189 4.92 -8.73 -8.98
N PRO A 190 4.26 -7.56 -8.88
CA PRO A 190 4.84 -6.23 -8.62
C PRO A 190 4.83 -5.80 -7.13
N GLY A 191 4.40 -6.64 -6.20
CA GLY A 191 4.17 -6.25 -4.79
C GLY A 191 5.39 -5.67 -4.06
N GLY A 192 6.61 -6.09 -4.43
CA GLY A 192 7.86 -5.58 -3.90
C GLY A 192 8.40 -4.30 -4.57
N ASP A 193 7.68 -3.71 -5.52
CA ASP A 193 8.12 -2.54 -6.27
C ASP A 193 7.19 -1.34 -6.01
N VAL A 194 7.71 -0.32 -5.33
CA VAL A 194 6.98 0.87 -4.89
C VAL A 194 6.30 1.65 -6.03
N TYR A 195 6.75 1.50 -7.27
CA TYR A 195 6.16 2.21 -8.41
C TYR A 195 4.96 1.46 -9.02
N VAL A 196 4.94 0.14 -8.91
CA VAL A 196 3.97 -0.74 -9.59
C VAL A 196 3.22 -1.68 -8.64
N SER A 197 3.39 -1.54 -7.32
CA SER A 197 2.67 -2.34 -6.32
C SER A 197 1.14 -2.35 -6.45
N PRO A 198 0.43 -1.34 -7.01
CA PRO A 198 -1.01 -1.45 -7.29
C PRO A 198 -1.39 -2.57 -8.27
N GLY A 199 -0.44 -3.10 -9.05
CA GLY A 199 -0.66 -4.28 -9.89
C GLY A 199 -0.79 -5.60 -9.12
N GLU A 200 -0.46 -5.61 -7.82
CA GLU A 200 -0.74 -6.71 -6.90
C GLU A 200 -2.13 -6.52 -6.28
N PRO A 201 -3.11 -7.43 -6.50
CA PRO A 201 -4.49 -7.25 -6.05
C PRO A 201 -4.68 -6.97 -4.56
N VAL A 202 -3.80 -7.47 -3.68
CA VAL A 202 -3.88 -7.24 -2.24
C VAL A 202 -3.42 -5.81 -1.86
N PHE A 203 -2.82 -5.03 -2.77
CA PHE A 203 -2.53 -3.61 -2.57
C PHE A 203 -3.75 -2.85 -2.03
N TRP A 204 -4.93 -3.09 -2.62
CA TRP A 204 -6.16 -2.39 -2.26
C TRP A 204 -6.64 -2.75 -0.84
N LEU A 205 -6.45 -4.00 -0.41
CA LEU A 205 -6.76 -4.42 0.95
C LEU A 205 -5.74 -3.86 1.96
N HIS A 206 -4.46 -3.83 1.59
CA HIS A 206 -3.40 -3.26 2.40
C HIS A 206 -3.61 -1.76 2.62
N HIS A 207 -3.89 -0.99 1.56
CA HIS A 207 -4.16 0.44 1.65
C HIS A 207 -5.52 0.75 2.29
N GLY A 208 -6.52 -0.12 2.16
CA GLY A 208 -7.74 -0.06 2.98
C GLY A 208 -7.44 -0.15 4.48
N GLN A 209 -6.48 -0.99 4.88
CA GLN A 209 -6.04 -1.08 6.27
C GLN A 209 -5.16 0.11 6.70
N LEU A 210 -4.33 0.69 5.81
CA LEU A 210 -3.62 1.94 6.10
C LEU A 210 -4.59 3.08 6.39
N ASP A 211 -5.62 3.23 5.55
CA ASP A 211 -6.63 4.25 5.76
C ASP A 211 -7.43 3.99 7.06
N ARG A 212 -7.78 2.73 7.34
CA ARG A 212 -8.37 2.33 8.62
C ARG A 212 -7.47 2.68 9.81
N HIS A 213 -6.17 2.42 9.72
CA HIS A 213 -5.21 2.71 10.79
C HIS A 213 -5.11 4.21 11.07
N TRP A 214 -5.09 5.03 10.02
CA TRP A 214 -5.14 6.49 10.18
C TRP A 214 -6.50 6.98 10.68
N TRP A 215 -7.61 6.41 10.21
CA TRP A 215 -8.94 6.69 10.72
C TRP A 215 -9.02 6.39 12.23
N MET A 216 -8.47 5.27 12.71
CA MET A 216 -8.39 4.96 14.15
C MET A 216 -7.56 6.02 14.90
N TRP A 217 -6.39 6.40 14.37
CA TRP A 217 -5.55 7.44 14.97
C TRP A 217 -6.22 8.81 15.06
N ALA A 218 -6.98 9.18 14.03
CA ALA A 218 -7.69 10.45 13.99
C ALA A 218 -8.89 10.48 14.96
N ASN A 219 -9.46 9.31 15.30
CA ASN A 219 -10.71 9.19 16.05
C ASN A 219 -10.60 8.64 17.47
N TYR A 220 -9.46 8.05 17.89
CA TYR A 220 -9.39 7.39 19.21
C TYR A 220 -9.46 8.35 20.42
N LEU A 221 -9.16 9.64 20.24
CA LEU A 221 -9.30 10.69 21.25
C LEU A 221 -10.41 11.65 20.83
N GLU A 222 -11.60 11.47 21.41
CA GLU A 222 -12.81 12.23 21.07
C GLU A 222 -12.59 13.75 21.12
N ASN A 223 -11.89 14.25 22.15
CA ASN A 223 -11.59 15.67 22.33
C ASN A 223 -10.55 16.22 21.32
N GLU A 224 -9.85 15.36 20.58
CA GLU A 224 -8.83 15.75 19.60
C GLU A 224 -9.25 15.49 18.14
N VAL A 225 -10.40 14.85 17.89
CA VAL A 225 -10.88 14.49 16.54
C VAL A 225 -10.78 15.66 15.57
N LYS A 226 -11.32 16.82 15.95
CA LYS A 226 -11.30 18.04 15.12
C LYS A 226 -9.88 18.49 14.78
N SER A 227 -8.97 18.41 15.74
CA SER A 227 -7.57 18.78 15.52
C SER A 227 -6.91 17.78 14.57
N ARG A 228 -6.95 16.47 14.91
CA ARG A 228 -6.26 15.39 14.18
C ARG A 228 -6.72 15.24 12.74
N THR A 229 -8.03 15.31 12.50
CA THR A 229 -8.61 15.24 11.15
C THR A 229 -8.26 16.45 10.28
N SER A 230 -7.79 17.56 10.86
CA SER A 230 -7.38 18.75 10.12
C SER A 230 -5.87 18.86 9.84
N GLN A 231 -5.07 17.91 10.31
CA GLN A 231 -3.61 17.99 10.22
C GLN A 231 -3.12 17.60 8.83
N TYR A 232 -2.13 18.35 8.33
CA TYR A 232 -1.51 18.15 7.02
C TYR A 232 -0.08 18.69 7.07
N GLU A 233 0.90 17.79 7.04
CA GLU A 233 2.31 18.16 7.22
C GLU A 233 3.22 17.33 6.34
N GLY A 234 4.34 17.91 5.90
CA GLY A 234 5.37 17.23 5.10
C GLY A 234 5.79 18.05 3.88
N GLY A 235 6.75 17.51 3.14
CA GLY A 235 7.17 18.04 1.83
C GLY A 235 6.25 17.60 0.70
N THR A 236 6.60 17.99 -0.52
CA THR A 236 5.87 17.68 -1.76
C THR A 236 6.60 16.68 -2.66
N SER A 237 7.82 16.28 -2.30
CA SER A 237 8.56 15.23 -3.02
C SER A 237 9.44 14.40 -2.10
N TRP A 238 9.37 13.07 -2.23
CA TRP A 238 10.24 12.15 -1.49
C TRP A 238 11.70 12.18 -1.97
N MET A 239 11.94 12.71 -3.17
CA MET A 239 13.26 12.77 -3.81
C MET A 239 13.99 14.05 -3.44
N ASN A 240 13.30 15.01 -2.82
CA ASN A 240 13.86 16.28 -2.41
C ASN A 240 13.47 16.56 -0.95
N PRO A 241 14.37 16.32 0.03
CA PRO A 241 14.11 16.61 1.43
C PRO A 241 13.87 18.10 1.71
N ASN A 242 14.29 18.99 0.80
CA ASN A 242 14.06 20.43 0.87
C ASN A 242 12.91 20.89 -0.02
N SER A 243 12.01 19.98 -0.42
CA SER A 243 10.82 20.33 -1.20
C SER A 243 9.91 21.30 -0.43
N ALA A 244 9.10 22.06 -1.17
CA ALA A 244 8.14 22.96 -0.56
C ALA A 244 7.19 22.18 0.37
N ARG A 245 6.79 22.80 1.49
CA ARG A 245 5.78 22.21 2.37
C ARG A 245 4.45 22.12 1.62
N GLY A 246 3.80 20.97 1.72
CA GLY A 246 2.46 20.80 1.15
C GLY A 246 1.45 21.71 1.84
N LYS A 247 0.43 22.12 1.09
CA LYS A 247 -0.70 22.92 1.58
C LYS A 247 -1.99 22.11 1.45
N PRO A 248 -2.95 22.27 2.38
CA PRO A 248 -4.27 21.63 2.27
C PRO A 248 -5.05 22.01 0.99
N THR A 249 -4.67 23.08 0.31
CA THR A 249 -5.28 23.51 -0.96
C THR A 249 -4.60 22.93 -2.19
N ASP A 250 -3.51 22.16 -2.03
CA ASP A 250 -2.78 21.60 -3.16
C ASP A 250 -3.65 20.57 -3.91
N PRO A 251 -3.67 20.60 -5.25
CA PRO A 251 -4.49 19.69 -6.05
C PRO A 251 -3.95 18.26 -5.97
N GLN A 252 -4.86 17.30 -5.87
CA GLN A 252 -4.57 15.88 -5.82
C GLN A 252 -4.95 15.23 -7.14
N TRP A 253 -3.94 14.75 -7.85
CA TRP A 253 -4.07 14.19 -9.18
C TRP A 253 -4.13 12.66 -9.14
N LEU A 254 -5.15 12.09 -9.75
CA LEU A 254 -5.24 10.67 -10.10
C LEU A 254 -5.21 10.47 -11.63
N ASP A 255 -5.16 11.57 -12.40
CA ASP A 255 -5.13 11.56 -13.86
C ASP A 255 -6.24 10.69 -14.45
N VAL A 256 -5.88 9.72 -15.29
CA VAL A 256 -6.82 8.88 -16.05
C VAL A 256 -7.61 7.90 -15.18
N VAL A 257 -7.22 7.70 -13.91
CA VAL A 257 -7.97 6.84 -12.97
C VAL A 257 -8.81 7.64 -11.98
N ALA A 258 -8.90 8.97 -12.14
CA ALA A 258 -9.80 9.79 -11.35
C ALA A 258 -11.26 9.55 -11.80
N PRO A 259 -12.21 9.39 -10.86
CA PRO A 259 -13.63 9.46 -11.18
C PRO A 259 -13.99 10.79 -11.88
N ALA A 260 -15.10 10.77 -12.62
CA ALA A 260 -15.51 11.92 -13.42
C ALA A 260 -15.65 13.19 -12.56
N GLY A 261 -14.91 14.24 -12.91
CA GLY A 261 -14.96 15.54 -12.24
C GLY A 261 -14.16 15.64 -10.93
N THR A 262 -13.42 14.60 -10.53
CA THR A 262 -12.68 14.60 -9.25
C THR A 262 -11.17 14.76 -9.41
N ASN A 263 -10.63 14.81 -10.64
CA ASN A 263 -9.19 15.01 -10.83
C ASN A 263 -8.76 16.42 -10.39
N GLY A 264 -7.68 16.52 -9.61
CA GLY A 264 -7.15 17.80 -9.14
C GLY A 264 -7.91 18.39 -7.95
N MET A 265 -8.75 17.61 -7.26
CA MET A 265 -9.41 18.05 -6.02
C MET A 265 -8.41 18.51 -4.96
N ALA A 266 -8.78 19.53 -4.18
CA ALA A 266 -7.92 20.03 -3.12
C ALA A 266 -7.78 19.00 -1.98
N ALA A 267 -6.59 18.87 -1.42
CA ALA A 267 -6.31 17.88 -0.38
C ALA A 267 -7.27 17.96 0.82
N ASN A 268 -7.67 19.17 1.23
CA ASN A 268 -8.59 19.40 2.35
C ASN A 268 -9.99 18.78 2.15
N GLN A 269 -10.38 18.46 0.92
CA GLN A 269 -11.63 17.74 0.63
C GLN A 269 -11.53 16.25 0.97
N LEU A 270 -10.33 15.74 1.26
CA LEU A 270 -10.04 14.31 1.46
C LEU A 270 -9.78 13.95 2.93
N PHE A 271 -9.91 14.90 3.85
CA PHE A 271 -9.47 14.79 5.25
C PHE A 271 -10.38 13.89 6.09
N SER A 272 -11.68 13.89 5.82
CA SER A 272 -12.69 13.13 6.57
C SER A 272 -13.31 12.06 5.70
N THR A 273 -13.50 10.85 6.25
CA THR A 273 -14.22 9.75 5.58
C THR A 273 -15.73 10.02 5.43
N THR A 274 -16.23 11.13 5.97
CA THR A 274 -17.64 11.54 5.97
C THR A 274 -17.87 12.96 5.43
N ALA A 275 -16.91 13.48 4.66
CA ALA A 275 -17.04 14.75 3.97
C ALA A 275 -16.39 14.68 2.57
N GLY A 276 -16.62 15.71 1.76
CA GLY A 276 -16.14 15.74 0.38
C GLY A 276 -16.78 14.60 -0.43
N PRO A 277 -16.01 13.80 -1.18
CA PRO A 277 -16.55 12.65 -1.92
C PRO A 277 -16.86 11.43 -1.02
N PHE A 278 -16.47 11.46 0.25
CA PHE A 278 -16.48 10.28 1.11
C PHE A 278 -17.70 10.24 2.03
N CYS A 279 -18.25 9.03 2.21
CA CYS A 279 -19.32 8.74 3.17
C CYS A 279 -19.22 7.30 3.69
N TYR A 280 -18.15 6.99 4.41
CA TYR A 280 -17.88 5.65 4.95
C TYR A 280 -17.24 5.69 6.35
N VAL A 281 -17.30 4.53 7.01
CA VAL A 281 -16.64 4.22 8.28
C VAL A 281 -16.04 2.83 8.22
N TYR A 282 -15.11 2.53 9.12
CA TYR A 282 -14.58 1.18 9.31
C TYR A 282 -15.29 0.46 10.44
N GLN A 283 -15.56 -0.83 10.27
CA GLN A 283 -16.14 -1.74 11.26
C GLN A 283 -15.17 -2.88 11.54
#